data_AF-X6FPX3-F1
#
_entry.id   AF-X6FPX3-F1
#
_cell.length_a   1.000
_cell.length_b   1.000
_cell.length_c   1.000
_cell.angle_alpha   90.00
_cell.angle_beta   90.00
_cell.angle_gamma   90.00
#
_symmetry.space_group_name_H-M   'P 1'
#
loop_
_entity.id
_entity.type
_entity.pdbx_description
1 polymer ?
#
loop_
_entity_poly.entity_id
_entity_poly.type
_entity_poly.pdbx_seq_one_letter_code
_entity_poly.pdbx_strand_id
1 'polypeptide(L)'
;MDKMEWALWGLEYMAKARSAIHDDFNEAMGELRGYTGAHRASWYSSCKNIITTLYHFSMEFVGDTHIPSERFASPEVFENELTNYRAWVQTMAEELDREDQKYQADNKVDGPPFLVTVARRQVGSTAAAIDYVASKKSQTPSANPMEADVDLVLGLARRFHESVLSLKDHPHNGTVFIIKDEWDCQYLFQAILAAYIPDVRNEEWNPSVAGSSARCEFYLKPLRALVELKYVRKATDAKKIKSELATDFLDYGKNPQVDHVICLVYDPGHALKNPAAVQADLSGPKHGLARVDVVISPPRS
;
A
#
# COMPACT_ATOMS: atom_id res chain seq x y z
N MET A 1 9.90 1.22 1.26
CA MET A 1 9.03 0.37 2.09
C MET A 1 7.83 0.04 1.23
N ASP A 2 7.41 -1.21 1.20
CA ASP A 2 6.10 -1.51 0.63
C ASP A 2 4.98 -0.88 1.49
N LYS A 3 3.73 -0.94 1.02
CA LYS A 3 2.64 -0.25 1.69
C LYS A 3 2.29 -0.85 3.06
N MET A 4 2.42 -2.17 3.22
CA MET A 4 2.19 -2.84 4.50
C MET A 4 3.31 -2.51 5.49
N GLU A 5 4.56 -2.58 5.05
CA GLU A 5 5.73 -2.17 5.83
C GLU A 5 5.61 -0.71 6.29
N TRP A 6 5.23 0.20 5.37
CA TRP A 6 5.02 1.61 5.70
C TRP A 6 3.92 1.81 6.74
N ALA A 7 2.80 1.09 6.60
CA ALA A 7 1.66 1.24 7.50
C ALA A 7 1.98 0.72 8.92
N LEU A 8 2.61 -0.45 9.05
CA LEU A 8 3.04 -1.00 10.33
C LEU A 8 4.11 -0.12 10.99
N TRP A 9 5.13 0.28 10.22
CA TRP A 9 6.16 1.20 10.70
C TRP A 9 5.56 2.56 11.12
N GLY A 10 4.59 3.07 10.35
CA GLY A 10 3.90 4.32 10.61
C GLY A 10 3.11 4.27 11.91
N LEU A 11 2.37 3.18 12.16
CA LEU A 11 1.65 2.97 13.41
C LEU A 11 2.60 2.90 14.61
N GLU A 12 3.69 2.14 14.51
CA GLU A 12 4.70 2.10 15.57
C GLU A 12 5.34 3.46 15.82
N TYR A 13 5.62 4.22 14.76
CA TYR A 13 6.18 5.57 14.89
C TYR A 13 5.18 6.50 15.58
N MET A 14 3.91 6.48 15.17
CA MET A 14 2.85 7.28 15.81
C MET A 14 2.70 6.92 17.29
N ALA A 15 2.75 5.63 17.65
CA ALA A 15 2.69 5.17 19.04
C ALA A 15 3.88 5.69 19.87
N LYS A 16 5.10 5.64 19.32
CA LYS A 16 6.31 6.19 19.94
C LYS A 16 6.23 7.71 20.08
N ALA A 17 5.82 8.41 19.03
CA ALA A 17 5.67 9.87 19.04
C ALA A 17 4.63 10.31 20.08
N ARG A 18 3.48 9.63 20.15
CA ARG A 18 2.44 9.90 21.14
C ARG A 18 2.91 9.65 22.58
N SER A 19 3.69 8.60 22.80
CA SER A 19 4.29 8.29 24.10
C SER A 19 5.30 9.37 24.52
N ALA A 20 6.12 9.85 23.57
CA ALA A 20 7.12 10.89 23.83
C ALA A 20 6.51 12.24 24.23
N ILE A 21 5.29 12.56 23.78
CA ILE A 21 4.56 13.79 24.14
C ILE A 21 3.51 13.55 25.24
N HIS A 22 3.50 12.39 25.90
CA HIS A 22 2.49 12.07 26.92
C HIS A 22 2.52 13.03 28.10
N ASP A 23 3.73 13.33 28.61
CA ASP A 23 3.89 14.24 29.73
C ASP A 23 3.54 15.69 29.35
N ASP A 24 3.92 16.13 28.15
CA ASP A 24 3.53 17.44 27.60
C ASP A 24 1.99 17.61 27.55
N PHE A 25 1.27 16.55 27.18
CA PHE A 25 -0.20 16.54 27.18
C PHE A 25 -0.78 16.59 28.60
N ASN A 26 -0.18 15.85 29.55
CA ASN A 26 -0.61 15.86 30.95
C ASN A 26 -0.36 17.24 31.59
N GLU A 27 0.76 17.88 31.27
CA GLU A 27 1.05 19.27 31.65
C GLU A 27 0.00 20.22 31.07
N ALA A 28 -0.33 20.11 29.77
CA ALA A 28 -1.38 20.92 29.16
C ALA A 28 -2.76 20.73 29.82
N MET A 29 -3.09 19.50 30.21
CA MET A 29 -4.31 19.20 30.98
C MET A 29 -4.24 19.78 32.40
N GLY A 30 -3.06 19.82 33.01
CA GLY A 30 -2.80 20.47 34.29
C GLY A 30 -3.01 21.98 34.21
N GLU A 31 -2.43 22.63 33.19
CA GLU A 31 -2.60 24.05 32.92
C GLU A 31 -4.08 24.42 32.72
N LEU A 32 -4.83 23.60 31.98
CA LEU A 32 -6.28 23.79 31.83
C LEU A 32 -7.04 23.71 33.16
N ARG A 33 -6.67 22.76 34.05
CA ARG A 33 -7.32 22.59 35.36
C ARG A 33 -6.96 23.70 36.33
N GLY A 34 -5.71 24.17 36.28
CA GLY A 34 -5.19 25.25 37.13
C GLY A 34 -5.63 26.64 36.69
N TYR A 35 -6.17 26.78 35.47
CA TYR A 35 -6.59 28.07 34.95
C TYR A 35 -7.86 28.57 35.64
N THR A 36 -7.73 29.61 36.47
CA THR A 36 -8.86 30.22 37.22
C THR A 36 -9.50 31.42 36.51
N GLY A 37 -9.04 31.76 35.30
CA GLY A 37 -9.50 32.93 34.54
C GLY A 37 -10.44 32.59 33.37
N ALA A 38 -11.16 33.59 32.88
CA ALA A 38 -11.77 33.62 31.53
C ALA A 38 -12.56 32.38 31.06
N HIS A 39 -13.23 31.62 31.94
CA HIS A 39 -14.05 30.45 31.54
C HIS A 39 -15.17 30.75 30.53
N ARG A 40 -15.53 32.04 30.36
CA ARG A 40 -16.51 32.51 29.38
C ARG A 40 -15.89 32.95 28.04
N ALA A 41 -14.56 32.99 27.93
CA ALA A 41 -13.89 33.35 26.70
C ALA A 41 -13.96 32.20 25.69
N SER A 42 -14.16 32.53 24.41
CA SER A 42 -14.23 31.54 23.33
C SER A 42 -12.91 30.77 23.22
N TRP A 43 -11.79 31.47 23.26
CA TRP A 43 -10.45 30.86 23.17
C TRP A 43 -10.19 29.83 24.26
N TYR A 44 -10.71 30.04 25.48
CA TYR A 44 -10.56 29.07 26.58
C TYR A 44 -11.35 27.79 26.29
N SER A 45 -12.58 27.95 25.80
CA SER A 45 -13.45 26.82 25.44
C SER A 45 -12.84 26.02 24.29
N SER A 46 -12.31 26.69 23.26
CA SER A 46 -11.57 26.07 22.17
C SER A 46 -10.34 25.30 22.65
N CYS A 47 -9.50 25.91 23.50
CA CYS A 47 -8.33 25.23 24.07
C CYS A 47 -8.72 23.97 24.86
N LYS A 48 -9.74 24.08 25.73
CA LYS A 48 -10.24 22.95 26.52
C LYS A 48 -10.71 21.80 25.63
N ASN A 49 -11.51 22.10 24.61
CA ASN A 49 -12.04 21.10 23.69
C ASN A 49 -10.92 20.46 22.86
N ILE A 50 -10.03 21.27 22.29
CA ILE A 50 -8.92 20.80 21.44
C ILE A 50 -7.98 19.90 22.24
N ILE A 51 -7.46 20.37 23.39
CA ILE A 51 -6.50 19.59 24.18
C ILE A 51 -7.13 18.26 24.65
N THR A 52 -8.37 18.30 25.15
CA THR A 52 -9.05 17.09 25.65
C THR A 52 -9.32 16.10 24.52
N THR A 53 -9.87 16.57 23.41
CA THR A 53 -10.26 15.69 22.30
C THR A 53 -9.04 15.11 21.61
N LEU A 54 -8.00 15.93 21.40
CA LEU A 54 -6.74 15.48 20.82
C LEU A 54 -6.03 14.49 21.74
N TYR A 55 -6.06 14.69 23.07
CA TYR A 55 -5.49 13.76 24.05
C TYR A 55 -6.09 12.36 23.92
N HIS A 56 -7.42 12.25 23.88
CA HIS A 56 -8.12 10.97 23.82
C HIS A 56 -7.95 10.30 22.45
N PHE A 57 -8.21 11.05 21.37
CA PHE A 57 -8.13 10.51 20.02
C PHE A 57 -6.72 10.04 19.68
N SER A 58 -5.70 10.80 20.08
CA SER A 58 -4.31 10.41 19.81
C SER A 58 -3.88 9.13 20.52
N MET A 59 -4.47 8.78 21.67
CA MET A 59 -4.25 7.47 22.31
C MET A 59 -5.05 6.37 21.63
N GLU A 60 -6.31 6.64 21.29
CA GLU A 60 -7.19 5.67 20.60
C GLU A 60 -6.65 5.29 19.22
N PHE A 61 -6.12 6.26 18.47
CA PHE A 61 -5.57 6.06 17.14
C PHE A 61 -4.41 5.05 17.12
N VAL A 62 -3.61 5.02 18.19
CA VAL A 62 -2.43 4.15 18.33
C VAL A 62 -2.66 2.99 19.31
N GLY A 63 -3.92 2.73 19.67
CA GLY A 63 -4.27 1.70 20.67
C GLY A 63 -3.95 0.27 20.24
N ASP A 64 -3.90 0.03 18.93
CA ASP A 64 -3.41 -1.21 18.32
C ASP A 64 -2.50 -0.88 17.13
N THR A 65 -1.29 -1.43 17.13
CA THR A 65 -0.28 -1.22 16.09
C THR A 65 -0.26 -2.32 15.03
N HIS A 66 -1.24 -3.24 15.05
CA HIS A 66 -1.36 -4.31 14.07
C HIS A 66 -2.30 -3.96 12.91
N ILE A 67 -2.04 -4.59 11.76
CA ILE A 67 -2.93 -4.61 10.60
C ILE A 67 -3.03 -6.08 10.14
N PRO A 68 -4.24 -6.67 10.09
CA PRO A 68 -5.53 -6.05 10.41
C PRO A 68 -5.75 -5.90 11.93
N SER A 69 -6.52 -4.87 12.32
CA SER A 69 -7.04 -4.64 13.68
C SER A 69 -8.49 -4.12 13.60
N GLU A 70 -9.13 -3.90 14.76
CA GLU A 70 -10.48 -3.31 14.83
C GLU A 70 -10.55 -1.94 14.12
N ARG A 71 -9.49 -1.14 14.23
CA ARG A 71 -9.41 0.19 13.60
C ARG A 71 -8.90 0.15 12.17
N PHE A 72 -7.94 -0.73 11.87
CA PHE A 72 -7.25 -0.74 10.59
C PHE A 72 -7.37 -2.10 9.90
N ALA A 73 -8.37 -2.24 9.03
CA ALA A 73 -8.55 -3.49 8.27
C ALA A 73 -7.48 -3.74 7.20
N SER A 74 -6.81 -2.68 6.71
CA SER A 74 -5.74 -2.76 5.71
C SER A 74 -4.83 -1.52 5.74
N PRO A 75 -3.68 -1.54 5.03
CA PRO A 75 -2.82 -0.37 4.86
C PRO A 75 -3.51 0.84 4.19
N GLU A 76 -4.49 0.60 3.32
CA GLU A 76 -5.34 1.65 2.71
C GLU A 76 -6.20 2.35 3.76
N VAL A 77 -6.79 1.56 4.68
CA VAL A 77 -7.62 2.12 5.76
C VAL A 77 -6.74 2.97 6.68
N PHE A 78 -5.56 2.48 7.04
CA PHE A 78 -4.59 3.28 7.81
C PHE A 78 -4.22 4.58 7.10
N GLU A 79 -3.94 4.54 5.80
CA GLU A 79 -3.61 5.74 5.02
C GLU A 79 -4.73 6.79 5.02
N ASN A 80 -5.96 6.34 4.78
CA ASN A 80 -7.13 7.22 4.77
C ASN A 80 -7.37 7.82 6.16
N GLU A 81 -7.27 7.00 7.21
CA GLU A 81 -7.41 7.44 8.60
C GLU A 81 -6.31 8.43 9.01
N LEU A 82 -5.07 8.22 8.57
CA LEU A 82 -3.97 9.15 8.80
C LEU A 82 -4.20 10.50 8.12
N THR A 83 -4.74 10.47 6.89
CA THR A 83 -5.14 11.68 6.14
C THR A 83 -6.28 12.43 6.83
N ASN A 84 -7.31 11.70 7.26
CA ASN A 84 -8.43 12.25 8.02
C ASN A 84 -7.95 12.86 9.34
N TYR A 85 -7.04 12.19 10.03
CA TYR A 85 -6.44 12.68 11.26
C TYR A 85 -5.69 14.00 11.01
N ARG A 86 -4.87 14.07 9.95
CA ARG A 86 -4.15 15.30 9.61
C ARG A 86 -5.08 16.47 9.29
N ALA A 87 -6.16 16.21 8.55
CA ALA A 87 -7.16 17.22 8.23
C ALA A 87 -7.88 17.72 9.49
N TRP A 88 -8.24 16.80 10.39
CA TRP A 88 -8.86 17.16 11.67
C TRP A 88 -7.93 18.02 12.54
N VAL A 89 -6.66 17.65 12.67
CA VAL A 89 -5.64 18.47 13.39
C VAL A 89 -5.45 19.84 12.72
N GLN A 90 -5.56 19.93 11.39
CA GLN A 90 -5.51 21.23 10.69
C GLN A 90 -6.64 22.16 11.13
N THR A 91 -7.87 21.63 11.23
CA THR A 91 -9.02 22.45 11.63
C THR A 91 -8.86 23.00 13.05
N MET A 92 -8.21 22.25 13.95
CA MET A 92 -7.86 22.72 15.30
C MET A 92 -6.84 23.86 15.25
N ALA A 93 -5.81 23.75 14.41
CA ALA A 93 -4.81 24.79 14.24
C ALA A 93 -5.46 26.11 13.76
N GLU A 94 -6.32 26.01 12.75
CA GLU A 94 -7.05 27.17 12.20
C GLU A 94 -8.02 27.78 13.23
N GLU A 95 -8.64 26.97 14.08
CA GLU A 95 -9.47 27.45 15.18
C GLU A 95 -8.66 28.25 16.19
N LEU A 96 -7.49 27.74 16.60
CA LEU A 96 -6.58 28.44 17.51
C LEU A 96 -6.08 29.76 16.91
N ASP A 97 -5.81 29.80 15.60
CA ASP A 97 -5.40 31.01 14.90
C ASP A 97 -6.51 32.07 14.86
N ARG A 98 -7.76 31.65 14.64
CA ARG A 98 -8.93 32.55 14.72
C ARG A 98 -9.12 33.12 16.13
N GLU A 99 -9.00 32.27 17.15
CA GLU A 99 -9.14 32.69 18.54
C GLU A 99 -8.02 33.63 18.99
N ASP A 100 -6.79 33.39 18.53
CA ASP A 100 -5.66 34.30 18.74
C ASP A 100 -5.91 35.67 18.11
N GLN A 101 -6.24 35.72 16.82
CA GLN A 101 -6.51 36.96 16.10
C GLN A 101 -7.64 37.77 16.77
N LYS A 102 -8.71 37.09 17.18
CA LYS A 102 -9.82 37.70 17.90
C LYS A 102 -9.37 38.27 19.25
N TYR A 103 -8.60 37.49 20.02
CA TYR A 103 -8.08 37.95 21.31
C TYR A 103 -7.19 39.18 21.18
N GLN A 104 -6.27 39.19 20.21
CA GLN A 104 -5.40 40.34 19.93
C GLN A 104 -6.21 41.58 19.55
N ALA A 105 -7.24 41.43 18.71
CA ALA A 105 -8.12 42.52 18.31
C ALA A 105 -8.91 43.10 19.50
N ASP A 106 -9.51 42.23 20.32
CA ASP A 106 -10.34 42.63 21.46
C ASP A 106 -9.53 43.28 22.59
N ASN A 107 -8.27 42.86 22.78
CA ASN A 107 -7.43 43.28 23.91
C ASN A 107 -6.32 44.26 23.52
N LYS A 108 -6.10 44.49 22.22
CA LYS A 108 -5.02 45.35 21.68
C LYS A 108 -3.64 44.93 22.17
N VAL A 109 -3.40 43.63 22.22
CA VAL A 109 -2.13 43.03 22.63
C VAL A 109 -1.48 42.33 21.46
N ASP A 110 -0.15 42.18 21.53
CA ASP A 110 0.62 41.38 20.57
C ASP A 110 0.84 39.99 21.17
N GLY A 111 0.20 38.99 20.58
CA GLY A 111 0.34 37.58 20.93
C GLY A 111 -0.88 36.91 21.58
N PRO A 112 -0.88 35.56 21.56
CA PRO A 112 -2.00 34.75 22.04
C PRO A 112 -2.09 34.68 23.56
N PRO A 113 -3.27 34.30 24.09
CA PRO A 113 -3.38 33.80 25.45
C PRO A 113 -2.45 32.61 25.68
N PHE A 114 -1.88 32.48 26.88
CA PHE A 114 -0.96 31.40 27.23
C PHE A 114 -1.50 30.00 26.87
N LEU A 115 -2.77 29.71 27.17
CA LEU A 115 -3.37 28.41 26.86
C LEU A 115 -3.51 28.14 25.36
N VAL A 116 -3.64 29.18 24.51
CA VAL A 116 -3.62 29.01 23.05
C VAL A 116 -2.23 28.58 22.59
N THR A 117 -1.16 29.13 23.17
CA THR A 117 0.22 28.66 22.94
C THR A 117 0.41 27.20 23.36
N VAL A 118 -0.12 26.82 24.52
CA VAL A 118 -0.09 25.42 25.00
C VAL A 118 -0.83 24.50 24.04
N ALA A 119 -2.04 24.86 23.61
CA ALA A 119 -2.82 24.07 22.65
C ALA A 119 -2.12 23.94 21.30
N ARG A 120 -1.55 25.04 20.78
CA ARG A 120 -0.77 25.05 19.52
C ARG A 120 0.41 24.11 19.56
N ARG A 121 1.11 23.99 20.70
CA ARG A 121 2.22 23.04 20.86
C ARG A 121 1.74 21.59 20.67
N GLN A 122 0.61 21.21 21.27
CA GLN A 122 0.05 19.86 21.14
C GLN A 122 -0.42 19.55 19.72
N VAL A 123 -1.13 20.50 19.11
CA VAL A 123 -1.59 20.40 17.71
C VAL A 123 -0.40 20.29 16.76
N GLY A 124 0.62 21.14 16.93
CA GLY A 124 1.82 21.18 16.10
C GLY A 124 2.65 19.90 16.21
N SER A 125 2.91 19.41 17.43
CA SER A 125 3.65 18.15 17.61
C SER A 125 2.92 16.95 17.00
N THR A 126 1.58 16.93 17.11
CA THR A 126 0.77 15.86 16.50
C THR A 126 0.81 15.95 14.97
N ALA A 127 0.61 17.14 14.40
CA ALA A 127 0.68 17.36 12.96
C ALA A 127 2.05 16.97 12.40
N ALA A 128 3.14 17.36 13.07
CA ALA A 128 4.50 17.03 12.65
C ALA A 128 4.77 15.51 12.65
N ALA A 129 4.24 14.77 13.62
CA ALA A 129 4.35 13.32 13.65
C ALA A 129 3.60 12.68 12.46
N ILE A 130 2.37 13.14 12.18
CA ILE A 130 1.58 12.66 11.05
C ILE A 130 2.28 12.98 9.72
N ASP A 131 2.73 14.22 9.54
CA ASP A 131 3.42 14.68 8.33
C ASP A 131 4.72 13.90 8.11
N TYR A 132 5.44 13.55 9.19
CA TYR A 132 6.63 12.71 9.10
C TYR A 132 6.29 11.30 8.59
N VAL A 133 5.26 10.65 9.14
CA VAL A 133 4.83 9.33 8.67
C VAL A 133 4.39 9.38 7.21
N ALA A 134 3.60 10.39 6.84
CA ALA A 134 3.17 10.61 5.46
C ALA A 134 4.37 10.82 4.52
N SER A 135 5.39 11.56 4.94
CA SER A 135 6.60 11.81 4.14
C SER A 135 7.45 10.55 3.90
N LYS A 136 7.33 9.55 4.77
CA LYS A 136 8.04 8.26 4.67
C LYS A 136 7.28 7.23 3.84
N LYS A 137 6.04 7.55 3.45
CA LYS A 137 5.38 6.81 2.40
C LYS A 137 6.24 6.96 1.16
N SER A 138 6.72 5.84 0.62
CA SER A 138 7.33 5.87 -0.71
C SER A 138 6.33 6.58 -1.61
N GLN A 139 6.72 7.74 -2.17
CA GLN A 139 5.97 8.35 -3.25
C GLN A 139 5.99 7.30 -4.35
N THR A 140 4.95 6.49 -4.47
CA THR A 140 4.61 5.96 -5.77
C THR A 140 4.43 7.23 -6.60
N PRO A 141 5.30 7.51 -7.58
CA PRO A 141 5.13 8.68 -8.42
C PRO A 141 3.69 8.65 -8.92
N SER A 142 3.01 9.80 -8.89
CA SER A 142 1.67 10.03 -9.46
C SER A 142 1.34 8.97 -10.50
N ALA A 143 0.51 7.99 -10.13
CA ALA A 143 0.41 6.74 -10.87
C ALA A 143 0.20 7.06 -12.35
N ASN A 144 1.22 6.76 -13.16
CA ASN A 144 1.03 6.63 -14.58
C ASN A 144 -0.12 5.62 -14.72
N PRO A 145 -1.29 5.93 -15.30
CA PRO A 145 -2.44 5.01 -15.29
C PRO A 145 -2.06 3.60 -15.76
N MET A 146 -1.12 3.54 -16.71
CA MET A 146 -0.49 2.31 -17.18
C MET A 146 0.23 1.53 -16.07
N GLU A 147 0.98 2.20 -15.19
CA GLU A 147 1.69 1.58 -14.07
C GLU A 147 0.73 1.11 -12.97
N ALA A 148 -0.36 1.82 -12.73
CA ALA A 148 -1.44 1.36 -11.85
C ALA A 148 -2.13 0.10 -12.40
N ASP A 149 -2.38 0.03 -13.70
CA ASP A 149 -2.96 -1.13 -14.36
C ASP A 149 -1.99 -2.33 -14.31
N VAL A 150 -0.68 -2.10 -14.49
CA VAL A 150 0.37 -3.12 -14.29
C VAL A 150 0.39 -3.62 -12.84
N ASP A 151 0.31 -2.72 -11.86
CA ASP A 151 0.22 -3.08 -10.44
C ASP A 151 -1.05 -3.87 -10.11
N LEU A 152 -2.17 -3.58 -10.78
CA LEU A 152 -3.38 -4.37 -10.64
C LEU A 152 -3.21 -5.78 -11.20
N VAL A 153 -2.65 -5.92 -12.41
CA VAL A 153 -2.34 -7.25 -12.99
C VAL A 153 -1.42 -8.04 -12.07
N LEU A 154 -0.43 -7.38 -11.47
CA LEU A 154 0.43 -7.99 -10.46
C LEU A 154 -0.34 -8.42 -9.20
N GLY A 155 -1.30 -7.61 -8.76
CA GLY A 155 -2.24 -7.95 -7.68
C GLY A 155 -3.10 -9.19 -8.00
N LEU A 156 -3.60 -9.29 -9.24
CA LEU A 156 -4.34 -10.45 -9.74
C LEU A 156 -3.45 -11.71 -9.74
N ALA A 157 -2.20 -11.60 -10.19
CA ALA A 157 -1.24 -12.71 -10.16
C ALA A 157 -0.96 -13.19 -8.73
N ARG A 158 -0.79 -12.26 -7.77
CA ARG A 158 -0.58 -12.60 -6.35
C ARG A 158 -1.78 -13.36 -5.76
N ARG A 159 -3.00 -12.98 -6.15
CA ARG A 159 -4.25 -13.59 -5.69
C ARG A 159 -4.72 -14.78 -6.52
N PHE A 160 -3.93 -15.24 -7.48
CA PHE A 160 -4.33 -16.32 -8.38
C PHE A 160 -4.78 -17.59 -7.64
N HIS A 161 -4.08 -17.99 -6.57
CA HIS A 161 -4.48 -19.15 -5.77
C HIS A 161 -5.89 -19.01 -5.16
N GLU A 162 -6.31 -17.80 -4.76
CA GLU A 162 -7.67 -17.56 -4.26
C GLU A 162 -8.73 -17.81 -5.34
N SER A 163 -8.43 -17.44 -6.59
CA SER A 163 -9.30 -17.78 -7.72
C SER A 163 -9.40 -19.30 -7.91
N VAL A 164 -8.29 -20.04 -7.76
CA VAL A 164 -8.32 -21.50 -7.82
C VAL A 164 -9.15 -22.11 -6.68
N LEU A 165 -8.99 -21.60 -5.45
CA LEU A 165 -9.78 -22.05 -4.30
C LEU A 165 -11.28 -21.76 -4.50
N SER A 166 -11.63 -20.62 -5.10
CA SER A 166 -13.03 -20.26 -5.37
C SER A 166 -13.73 -21.21 -6.36
N LEU A 167 -12.95 -21.91 -7.20
CA LEU A 167 -13.46 -22.90 -8.17
C LEU A 167 -13.49 -24.33 -7.63
N LYS A 168 -12.95 -24.56 -6.42
CA LYS A 168 -12.80 -25.90 -5.83
C LYS A 168 -14.15 -26.53 -5.48
N ASP A 169 -15.10 -25.73 -5.02
CA ASP A 169 -16.42 -26.19 -4.59
C ASP A 169 -17.52 -25.50 -5.41
N HIS A 170 -18.26 -26.27 -6.19
CA HIS A 170 -19.41 -25.75 -6.94
C HIS A 170 -20.63 -25.68 -6.00
N PRO A 171 -21.25 -24.50 -5.74
CA PRO A 171 -22.30 -24.33 -4.73
C PRO A 171 -23.54 -25.23 -4.90
N HIS A 172 -23.81 -25.65 -6.13
CA HIS A 172 -24.89 -26.58 -6.48
C HIS A 172 -24.39 -27.95 -6.98
N ASN A 173 -23.20 -28.37 -6.53
CA ASN A 173 -22.62 -29.69 -6.80
C ASN A 173 -22.46 -30.03 -8.30
N GLY A 174 -22.20 -29.00 -9.11
CA GLY A 174 -21.90 -29.11 -10.54
C GLY A 174 -20.42 -29.43 -10.80
N THR A 175 -20.07 -29.60 -12.08
CA THR A 175 -18.69 -29.88 -12.49
C THR A 175 -17.77 -28.70 -12.16
N VAL A 176 -16.67 -28.99 -11.46
CA VAL A 176 -15.64 -28.01 -11.09
C VAL A 176 -14.53 -27.96 -12.15
N PHE A 177 -13.97 -26.78 -12.37
CA PHE A 177 -12.77 -26.60 -13.19
C PHE A 177 -11.53 -26.92 -12.35
N ILE A 178 -10.75 -27.92 -12.74
CA ILE A 178 -9.58 -28.41 -11.97
C ILE A 178 -8.30 -27.93 -12.64
N ILE A 179 -7.47 -27.20 -11.89
CA ILE A 179 -6.13 -26.79 -12.32
C ILE A 179 -5.13 -27.93 -12.12
N LYS A 180 -4.59 -28.49 -13.21
CA LYS A 180 -3.64 -29.61 -13.18
C LYS A 180 -2.28 -29.24 -13.75
N ASP A 181 -2.22 -28.24 -14.62
CA ASP A 181 -0.98 -27.82 -15.25
C ASP A 181 -0.97 -26.33 -15.64
N GLU A 182 0.05 -25.95 -16.40
CA GLU A 182 0.31 -24.60 -16.88
C GLU A 182 -0.79 -24.09 -17.82
N TRP A 183 -1.36 -24.97 -18.66
CA TRP A 183 -2.42 -24.62 -19.60
C TRP A 183 -3.72 -24.30 -18.87
N ASP A 184 -4.06 -25.06 -17.83
CA ASP A 184 -5.20 -24.75 -16.99
C ASP A 184 -5.01 -23.41 -16.26
N CYS A 185 -3.77 -23.11 -15.84
CA CYS A 185 -3.44 -21.81 -15.25
C CYS A 185 -3.60 -20.67 -16.25
N GLN A 186 -3.09 -20.83 -17.47
CA GLN A 186 -3.25 -19.86 -18.56
C GLN A 186 -4.73 -19.63 -18.85
N TYR A 187 -5.53 -20.70 -18.99
CA TYR A 187 -6.96 -20.59 -19.26
C TYR A 187 -7.70 -19.78 -18.20
N LEU A 188 -7.45 -20.06 -16.92
CA LEU A 188 -8.08 -19.30 -15.83
C LEU A 188 -7.58 -17.86 -15.79
N PHE A 189 -6.27 -17.64 -15.90
CA PHE A 189 -5.72 -16.30 -15.80
C PHE A 189 -6.14 -15.41 -16.97
N GLN A 190 -6.27 -15.99 -18.17
CA GLN A 190 -6.84 -15.32 -19.33
C GLN A 190 -8.27 -14.83 -19.04
N ALA A 191 -9.12 -15.66 -18.44
CA ALA A 191 -10.48 -15.27 -18.08
C ALA A 191 -10.51 -14.12 -17.06
N ILE A 192 -9.60 -14.14 -16.08
CA ILE A 192 -9.42 -13.06 -15.10
C ILE A 192 -8.96 -11.76 -15.78
N LEU A 193 -7.96 -11.85 -16.67
CA LEU A 193 -7.44 -10.71 -17.41
C LEU A 193 -8.51 -10.10 -18.33
N ALA A 194 -9.25 -10.93 -19.07
CA ALA A 194 -10.28 -10.49 -20.00
C ALA A 194 -11.45 -9.74 -19.31
N ALA A 195 -11.67 -9.99 -18.00
CA ALA A 195 -12.65 -9.25 -17.22
C ALA A 195 -12.24 -7.80 -16.94
N TYR A 196 -10.94 -7.48 -17.03
CA TYR A 196 -10.40 -6.16 -16.67
C TYR A 196 -9.71 -5.45 -17.85
N ILE A 197 -8.97 -6.17 -18.69
CA ILE A 197 -8.18 -5.63 -19.79
C ILE A 197 -8.93 -5.80 -21.11
N PRO A 198 -9.24 -4.70 -21.84
CA PRO A 198 -9.99 -4.77 -23.09
C PRO A 198 -9.26 -5.48 -24.25
N ASP A 199 -7.93 -5.46 -24.29
CA ASP A 199 -7.10 -6.06 -25.36
C ASP A 199 -6.07 -7.01 -24.74
N VAL A 200 -6.47 -8.27 -24.53
CA VAL A 200 -5.58 -9.38 -24.14
C VAL A 200 -5.28 -10.20 -25.38
N ARG A 201 -4.02 -10.19 -25.83
CA ARG A 201 -3.58 -10.93 -27.01
C ARG A 201 -2.89 -12.20 -26.58
N ASN A 202 -3.47 -13.34 -26.90
CA ASN A 202 -2.85 -14.63 -26.58
C ASN A 202 -1.80 -14.95 -27.63
N GLU A 203 -0.74 -15.62 -27.20
CA GLU A 203 0.11 -16.40 -28.10
C GLU A 203 0.78 -15.57 -29.23
N GLU A 204 0.98 -14.26 -29.02
CA GLU A 204 1.53 -13.37 -30.04
C GLU A 204 3.02 -13.66 -30.26
N TRP A 205 3.40 -13.93 -31.51
CA TRP A 205 4.80 -14.00 -31.92
C TRP A 205 5.40 -12.61 -31.79
N ASN A 206 6.56 -12.47 -31.14
CA ASN A 206 7.23 -11.18 -30.97
C ASN A 206 7.73 -10.65 -32.34
N PRO A 207 6.98 -9.80 -33.07
CA PRO A 207 7.24 -9.55 -34.48
C PRO A 207 8.40 -8.59 -34.71
N SER A 208 8.76 -7.82 -33.67
CA SER A 208 9.78 -6.79 -33.71
C SER A 208 11.21 -7.33 -33.52
N VAL A 209 11.36 -8.64 -33.26
CA VAL A 209 12.66 -9.30 -33.16
C VAL A 209 12.82 -10.26 -34.34
N ALA A 210 13.40 -9.76 -35.44
CA ALA A 210 13.71 -10.58 -36.61
C ALA A 210 14.53 -11.82 -36.19
N GLY A 211 13.93 -13.01 -36.34
CA GLY A 211 14.57 -14.29 -36.04
C GLY A 211 14.36 -14.85 -34.63
N SER A 212 13.58 -14.20 -33.75
CA SER A 212 13.19 -14.80 -32.45
C SER A 212 11.92 -15.63 -32.61
N SER A 213 11.92 -16.87 -32.11
CA SER A 213 10.71 -17.71 -31.98
C SER A 213 10.00 -17.53 -30.64
N ALA A 214 10.40 -16.55 -29.83
CA ALA A 214 9.87 -16.37 -28.48
C ALA A 214 8.38 -16.01 -28.54
N ARG A 215 7.58 -16.88 -27.93
CA ARG A 215 6.13 -16.74 -27.75
C ARG A 215 5.91 -16.41 -26.28
N CYS A 216 5.01 -15.48 -26.01
CA CYS A 216 4.53 -15.19 -24.67
C CYS A 216 3.10 -15.72 -24.53
N GLU A 217 2.67 -15.97 -23.30
CA GLU A 217 1.30 -16.40 -23.06
C GLU A 217 0.30 -15.26 -23.33
N PHE A 218 0.52 -14.08 -22.72
CA PHE A 218 -0.32 -12.91 -22.98
C PHE A 218 0.51 -11.65 -23.23
N TYR A 219 0.11 -10.88 -24.25
CA TYR A 219 0.58 -9.53 -24.47
C TYR A 219 -0.53 -8.52 -24.18
N LEU A 220 -0.29 -7.66 -23.19
CA LEU A 220 -1.16 -6.58 -22.76
C LEU A 220 -0.65 -5.29 -23.40
N LYS A 221 -0.94 -5.11 -24.70
CA LYS A 221 -0.39 -4.01 -25.52
C LYS A 221 -0.61 -2.61 -24.92
N PRO A 222 -1.80 -2.25 -24.39
CA PRO A 222 -1.99 -0.94 -23.76
C PRO A 222 -1.07 -0.70 -22.56
N LEU A 223 -0.64 -1.78 -21.90
CA LEU A 223 0.21 -1.75 -20.71
C LEU A 223 1.69 -1.94 -21.03
N ARG A 224 2.03 -2.18 -22.30
CA ARG A 224 3.38 -2.55 -22.76
C ARG A 224 3.97 -3.70 -21.95
N ALA A 225 3.09 -4.61 -21.51
CA ALA A 225 3.39 -5.67 -20.57
C ALA A 225 3.19 -7.05 -21.18
N LEU A 226 4.12 -7.96 -20.91
CA LEU A 226 3.95 -9.39 -21.17
C LEU A 226 3.62 -10.12 -19.87
N VAL A 227 2.77 -11.14 -19.97
CA VAL A 227 2.48 -12.06 -18.88
C VAL A 227 2.95 -13.45 -19.28
N GLU A 228 3.71 -14.07 -18.38
CA GLU A 228 4.21 -15.43 -18.51
C GLU A 228 3.73 -16.28 -17.33
N LEU A 229 3.34 -17.53 -17.57
CA LEU A 229 2.88 -18.44 -16.52
C LEU A 229 3.75 -19.68 -16.46
N LYS A 230 4.05 -20.14 -15.25
CA LYS A 230 4.76 -21.41 -15.01
C LYS A 230 4.06 -22.24 -13.95
N TYR A 231 3.92 -23.54 -14.19
CA TYR A 231 3.38 -24.47 -13.19
C TYR A 231 4.48 -25.33 -12.57
N VAL A 232 4.58 -25.34 -11.25
CA VAL A 232 5.54 -26.17 -10.51
C VAL A 232 4.91 -27.51 -10.17
N ARG A 233 5.51 -28.60 -10.67
CA ARG A 233 5.09 -29.97 -10.33
C ARG A 233 5.96 -30.58 -9.26
N LYS A 234 7.26 -30.25 -9.26
CA LYS A 234 8.27 -30.84 -8.36
C LYS A 234 9.42 -29.88 -8.10
N ALA A 235 10.15 -30.10 -7.01
CA ALA A 235 11.26 -29.25 -6.57
C ALA A 235 12.35 -29.02 -7.64
N THR A 236 12.58 -30.00 -8.52
CA THR A 236 13.58 -29.90 -9.60
C THR A 236 13.20 -28.90 -10.69
N ASP A 237 11.92 -28.52 -10.78
CA ASP A 237 11.44 -27.58 -11.79
C ASP A 237 11.97 -26.16 -11.55
N ALA A 238 12.40 -25.84 -10.33
CA ALA A 238 12.99 -24.55 -9.98
C ALA A 238 14.14 -24.14 -10.93
N LYS A 239 15.04 -25.08 -11.25
CA LYS A 239 16.19 -24.82 -12.14
C LYS A 239 15.74 -24.59 -13.58
N LYS A 240 14.74 -25.37 -14.02
CA LYS A 240 14.17 -25.28 -15.35
C LYS A 240 13.47 -23.92 -15.55
N ILE A 241 12.57 -23.57 -14.63
CA ILE A 241 11.83 -22.30 -14.63
C ILE A 241 12.78 -21.10 -14.63
N LYS A 242 13.82 -21.10 -13.78
CA LYS A 242 14.83 -20.03 -13.79
C LYS A 242 15.52 -19.88 -15.15
N SER A 243 15.87 -21.00 -15.79
CA SER A 243 16.57 -20.99 -17.09
C SER A 243 15.66 -20.52 -18.23
N GLU A 244 14.40 -20.97 -18.24
CA GLU A 244 13.41 -20.57 -19.24
C GLU A 244 13.12 -19.07 -19.12
N LEU A 245 12.76 -18.60 -17.91
CA LEU A 245 12.46 -17.19 -17.69
C LEU A 245 13.64 -16.26 -17.98
N ALA A 246 14.87 -16.67 -17.66
CA ALA A 246 16.05 -15.88 -18.03
C ALA A 246 16.21 -15.73 -19.55
N THR A 247 15.87 -16.78 -20.32
CA THR A 247 15.89 -16.76 -21.79
C THR A 247 14.76 -15.88 -22.31
N ASP A 248 13.56 -16.04 -21.77
CA ASP A 248 12.38 -15.26 -22.11
C ASP A 248 12.61 -13.76 -21.89
N PHE A 249 13.15 -13.36 -20.73
CA PHE A 249 13.45 -11.96 -20.43
C PHE A 249 14.48 -11.34 -21.39
N LEU A 250 15.48 -12.11 -21.82
CA LEU A 250 16.45 -11.66 -22.82
C LEU A 250 15.81 -11.44 -24.19
N ASP A 251 14.86 -12.28 -24.58
CA ASP A 251 14.16 -12.13 -25.85
C ASP A 251 13.10 -11.04 -25.81
N TYR A 252 12.37 -10.91 -24.71
CA TYR A 252 11.39 -9.85 -24.49
C TYR A 252 12.05 -8.48 -24.43
N GLY A 253 13.22 -8.36 -23.79
CA GLY A 253 13.98 -7.11 -23.70
C GLY A 253 14.48 -6.56 -25.05
N LYS A 254 14.44 -7.36 -26.12
CA LYS A 254 14.73 -6.89 -27.49
C LYS A 254 13.54 -6.19 -28.13
N ASN A 255 12.33 -6.32 -27.57
CA ASN A 255 11.11 -5.72 -28.11
C ASN A 255 10.91 -4.29 -27.56
N PRO A 256 11.03 -3.23 -28.39
CA PRO A 256 10.85 -1.85 -27.93
C PRO A 256 9.40 -1.51 -27.50
N GLN A 257 8.43 -2.38 -27.83
CA GLN A 257 7.03 -2.21 -27.44
C GLN A 257 6.71 -2.78 -26.06
N VAL A 258 7.68 -3.45 -25.42
CA VAL A 258 7.52 -4.06 -24.10
C VAL A 258 8.56 -3.45 -23.16
N ASP A 259 8.12 -3.06 -21.98
CA ASP A 259 8.99 -2.61 -20.88
C ASP A 259 8.67 -3.31 -19.56
N HIS A 260 7.52 -3.98 -19.45
CA HIS A 260 7.10 -4.72 -18.27
C HIS A 260 6.93 -6.23 -18.55
N VAL A 261 7.33 -7.07 -17.61
CA VAL A 261 7.03 -8.51 -17.63
C VAL A 261 6.53 -8.95 -16.27
N ILE A 262 5.39 -9.63 -16.26
CA ILE A 262 4.79 -10.23 -15.06
C ILE A 262 4.85 -11.74 -15.23
N CYS A 263 5.55 -12.44 -14.33
CA CYS A 263 5.61 -13.89 -14.34
C CYS A 263 4.87 -14.47 -13.14
N LEU A 264 3.82 -15.25 -13.39
CA LEU A 264 3.10 -16.01 -12.39
C LEU A 264 3.63 -17.45 -12.34
N VAL A 265 4.33 -17.79 -11.26
CA VAL A 265 4.78 -19.16 -10.96
C VAL A 265 3.81 -19.78 -9.96
N TYR A 266 2.96 -20.69 -10.43
CA TYR A 266 1.99 -21.39 -9.61
C TYR A 266 2.60 -22.67 -9.00
N ASP A 267 2.74 -22.72 -7.69
CA ASP A 267 3.30 -23.84 -6.92
C ASP A 267 2.28 -24.38 -5.89
N PRO A 268 1.16 -24.98 -6.34
CA PRO A 268 0.07 -25.40 -5.46
C PRO A 268 0.48 -26.49 -4.47
N GLY A 269 1.51 -27.28 -4.81
CA GLY A 269 2.05 -28.34 -3.96
C GLY A 269 3.17 -27.90 -3.03
N HIS A 270 3.55 -26.61 -3.04
CA HIS A 270 4.68 -26.07 -2.29
C HIS A 270 6.01 -26.81 -2.54
N ALA A 271 6.24 -27.25 -3.78
CA ALA A 271 7.39 -28.06 -4.13
C ALA A 271 8.70 -27.26 -4.21
N LEU A 272 8.66 -25.95 -4.43
CA LEU A 272 9.86 -25.11 -4.39
C LEU A 272 10.39 -24.99 -2.95
N LYS A 273 11.69 -25.24 -2.76
CA LYS A 273 12.33 -25.21 -1.42
C LYS A 273 12.53 -23.80 -0.86
N ASN A 274 12.86 -22.82 -1.70
CA ASN A 274 13.10 -21.43 -1.28
C ASN A 274 12.43 -20.46 -2.26
N PRO A 275 11.10 -20.37 -2.25
CA PRO A 275 10.34 -19.52 -3.17
C PRO A 275 10.77 -18.05 -3.10
N ALA A 276 10.92 -17.49 -1.90
CA ALA A 276 11.28 -16.09 -1.72
C ALA A 276 12.59 -15.74 -2.44
N ALA A 277 13.61 -16.60 -2.33
CA ALA A 277 14.85 -16.42 -3.07
C ALA A 277 14.67 -16.55 -4.59
N VAL A 278 13.89 -17.52 -5.07
CA VAL A 278 13.60 -17.65 -6.52
C VAL A 278 12.93 -16.39 -7.06
N GLN A 279 11.96 -15.86 -6.32
CA GLN A 279 11.25 -14.63 -6.66
C GLN A 279 12.20 -13.43 -6.68
N ALA A 280 12.99 -13.24 -5.62
CA ALA A 280 13.94 -12.13 -5.52
C ALA A 280 15.03 -12.18 -6.61
N ASP A 281 15.55 -13.37 -6.94
CA ASP A 281 16.60 -13.54 -7.96
C ASP A 281 16.12 -13.14 -9.37
N LEU A 282 14.86 -13.46 -9.68
CA LEU A 282 14.30 -13.28 -11.02
C LEU A 282 13.64 -11.92 -11.22
N SER A 283 13.08 -11.32 -10.16
CA SER A 283 12.47 -9.99 -10.21
C SER A 283 13.51 -8.88 -10.40
N GLY A 284 13.01 -7.68 -10.70
CA GLY A 284 13.80 -6.47 -10.88
C GLY A 284 14.17 -6.18 -12.35
N PRO A 285 14.68 -4.98 -12.64
CA PRO A 285 14.98 -4.55 -14.02
C PRO A 285 15.92 -5.53 -14.74
N LYS A 286 15.66 -5.78 -16.03
CA LYS A 286 16.49 -6.62 -16.91
C LYS A 286 16.88 -5.82 -18.17
N HIS A 287 17.79 -6.37 -18.97
CA HIS A 287 18.21 -5.69 -20.19
C HIS A 287 17.01 -5.44 -21.12
N GLY A 288 16.68 -4.17 -21.40
CA GLY A 288 15.55 -3.80 -22.24
C GLY A 288 14.17 -3.89 -21.59
N LEU A 289 14.09 -4.29 -20.31
CA LEU A 289 12.84 -4.37 -19.53
C LEU A 289 12.97 -3.48 -18.29
N ALA A 290 12.17 -2.43 -18.23
CA ALA A 290 12.15 -1.50 -17.09
C ALA A 290 11.74 -2.20 -15.79
N ARG A 291 10.83 -3.19 -15.88
CA ARG A 291 10.28 -3.90 -14.72
C ARG A 291 10.05 -5.36 -15.05
N VAL A 292 10.52 -6.24 -14.16
CA VAL A 292 10.17 -7.67 -14.17
C VAL A 292 9.70 -8.04 -12.78
N ASP A 293 8.45 -8.52 -12.69
CA ASP A 293 7.85 -9.00 -11.45
C ASP A 293 7.59 -10.50 -11.56
N VAL A 294 8.35 -11.29 -10.82
CA VAL A 294 8.01 -12.70 -10.60
C VAL A 294 7.15 -12.79 -9.35
N VAL A 295 6.08 -13.57 -9.42
CA VAL A 295 5.15 -13.87 -8.34
C VAL A 295 5.08 -15.37 -8.18
N ILE A 296 5.33 -15.85 -6.96
CA ILE A 296 5.05 -17.23 -6.60
C ILE A 296 3.72 -17.28 -5.87
N SER A 297 2.76 -18.04 -6.41
CA SER A 297 1.42 -18.22 -5.84
C SER A 297 1.19 -19.71 -5.52
N PRO A 298 0.67 -20.07 -4.33
CA PRO A 298 0.30 -19.20 -3.21
C PRO A 298 1.51 -18.50 -2.55
N PRO A 299 1.30 -17.31 -1.95
CA PRO A 299 2.34 -16.59 -1.23
C PRO A 299 2.82 -17.41 -0.02
N ARG A 300 4.13 -17.33 0.27
CA ARG A 300 4.78 -17.99 1.40
C ARG A 300 5.66 -16.98 2.13
N SER A 301 5.60 -17.02 3.46
CA SER A 301 6.46 -16.29 4.38
C SER A 301 7.87 -16.89 4.46
#